data_AF-A0A6I3LN38-F1
#
_entry.id   AF-A0A6I3LN38-F1
#
_cell.length_a   1.000
_cell.length_b   1.000
_cell.length_c   1.000
_cell.angle_alpha   90.00
_cell.angle_beta   90.00
_cell.angle_gamma   90.00
#
_symmetry.space_group_name_H-M   'P 1'
#
loop_
_entity.id
_entity.type
_entity.pdbx_description
1 polymer ?
#
loop_
_entity_poly.entity_id
_entity_poly.type
_entity_poly.pdbx_seq_one_letter_code
_entity_poly.pdbx_strand_id
1 'polypeptide(L)'
;MVTIYNDFIKNHTNYDFFDQEKVKEFLDLPIIYSLDSILPAFSREIGYNEIMNIRVILNYKYREQRNNLYPYLAASLETVVSEFFVNLFGDKSEIIDCTKLEGDVKKISLVACRKCEKVITKPNLEMLFIDTMPKMTEIEGLSKLIDLKDLTIYRTPKFNNFDDIKVLKNLLFLNLDNSKTLVNLDFLTEEHNLIFLDVSFCPNLNIMSSIEVLKKLKNLKQVNITLKKKELELVLEALPNVYINSNKFKKEN
;
A
#
# COMPACT_ATOMS: atom_id res chain seq x y z
N MET A 1 20.01 7.84 -2.88
CA MET A 1 18.92 7.15 -2.18
C MET A 1 18.64 5.79 -2.80
N VAL A 2 18.28 5.71 -4.09
CA VAL A 2 18.13 4.44 -4.86
C VAL A 2 19.25 3.43 -4.60
N THR A 3 20.53 3.83 -4.79
CA THR A 3 21.67 2.92 -4.67
C THR A 3 21.78 2.29 -3.29
N ILE A 4 21.59 3.09 -2.23
CA ILE A 4 21.65 2.63 -0.84
C ILE A 4 20.59 1.56 -0.59
N TYR A 5 19.35 1.77 -1.04
CA TYR A 5 18.29 0.76 -0.88
C TYR A 5 18.52 -0.47 -1.75
N ASN A 6 19.03 -0.31 -2.97
CA ASN A 6 19.36 -1.44 -3.83
C ASN A 6 20.46 -2.31 -3.20
N ASP A 7 21.50 -1.68 -2.66
CA ASP A 7 22.59 -2.36 -1.95
C ASP A 7 22.04 -3.08 -0.71
N PHE A 8 21.20 -2.40 0.08
CA PHE A 8 20.54 -3.00 1.23
C PHE A 8 19.69 -4.21 0.85
N ILE A 9 18.81 -4.10 -0.15
CA ILE A 9 17.95 -5.19 -0.62
C ILE A 9 18.79 -6.39 -1.08
N LYS A 10 19.86 -6.12 -1.82
CA LYS A 10 20.76 -7.16 -2.34
C LYS A 10 21.48 -7.91 -1.23
N ASN A 11 21.91 -7.21 -0.19
CA ASN A 11 22.69 -7.80 0.90
C ASN A 11 21.80 -8.40 2.01
N HIS A 12 20.54 -8.00 2.11
CA HIS A 12 19.66 -8.35 3.22
C HIS A 12 18.37 -9.06 2.83
N THR A 13 18.34 -9.82 1.72
CA THR A 13 17.12 -10.45 1.12
C THR A 13 16.16 -11.14 2.11
N ASN A 14 16.60 -11.55 3.29
CA ASN A 14 15.73 -12.02 4.37
C ASN A 14 15.97 -11.21 5.65
N TYR A 15 15.34 -10.03 5.72
CA TYR A 15 15.58 -9.09 6.80
C TYR A 15 14.87 -9.53 8.10
N ASP A 16 15.66 -9.89 9.12
CA ASP A 16 15.18 -10.40 10.42
C ASP A 16 15.15 -9.28 11.48
N PHE A 17 13.97 -9.04 12.05
CA PHE A 17 13.76 -8.02 13.09
C PHE A 17 14.22 -8.46 14.49
N PHE A 18 14.61 -9.71 14.67
CA PHE A 18 15.20 -10.19 15.92
C PHE A 18 16.72 -9.94 15.99
N ASP A 19 17.36 -9.62 14.87
CA ASP A 19 18.78 -9.29 14.80
C ASP A 19 19.01 -7.79 15.04
N GLN A 20 19.60 -7.44 16.19
CA GLN A 20 19.81 -6.04 16.60
C GLN A 20 20.76 -5.26 15.68
N GLU A 21 21.78 -5.91 15.13
CA GLU A 21 22.74 -5.24 14.25
C GLU A 21 22.08 -4.89 12.91
N LYS A 22 21.31 -5.84 12.36
CA LYS A 22 20.50 -5.59 11.18
C LYS A 22 19.51 -4.46 11.45
N VAL A 23 18.74 -4.52 12.55
CA VAL A 23 17.78 -3.48 12.98
C VAL A 23 18.42 -2.10 12.95
N LYS A 24 19.62 -1.97 13.51
CA LYS A 24 20.36 -0.72 13.48
C LYS A 24 20.71 -0.28 12.05
N GLU A 25 21.28 -1.17 11.23
CA GLU A 25 21.61 -0.86 9.83
C GLU A 25 20.38 -0.37 9.04
N PHE A 26 19.23 -1.01 9.21
CA PHE A 26 18.00 -0.54 8.58
C PHE A 26 17.55 0.81 9.11
N LEU A 27 17.62 1.04 10.42
CA LEU A 27 17.25 2.32 11.01
C LEU A 27 18.19 3.45 10.54
N ASP A 28 19.45 3.14 10.22
CA ASP A 28 20.44 4.05 9.63
C ASP A 28 20.15 4.40 8.16
N LEU A 29 19.31 3.62 7.45
CA LEU A 29 18.88 3.99 6.09
C LEU A 29 18.12 5.34 6.10
N PRO A 30 18.28 6.15 5.04
CA PRO A 30 17.60 7.44 4.94
C PRO A 30 16.06 7.29 5.00
N ILE A 31 15.36 8.42 5.18
CA ILE A 31 13.89 8.48 5.03
C ILE A 31 13.52 8.62 3.55
N ILE A 32 12.40 8.02 3.14
CA ILE A 32 11.86 8.16 1.80
C ILE A 32 10.74 9.21 1.84
N TYR A 33 11.03 10.42 1.37
CA TYR A 33 10.03 11.48 1.32
C TYR A 33 9.06 11.31 0.12
N SER A 34 9.58 10.89 -1.03
CA SER A 34 8.77 10.57 -2.22
C SER A 34 9.20 9.24 -2.84
N LEU A 35 8.23 8.46 -3.33
CA LEU A 35 8.51 7.17 -3.97
C LEU A 35 9.28 7.29 -5.28
N ASP A 36 9.29 8.46 -5.92
CA ASP A 36 10.09 8.70 -7.14
C ASP A 36 11.58 8.45 -6.90
N SER A 37 12.03 8.70 -5.67
CA SER A 37 13.41 8.50 -5.25
C SER A 37 13.83 7.04 -5.11
N ILE A 38 12.88 6.09 -5.20
CA ILE A 38 13.14 4.64 -5.14
C ILE A 38 12.49 3.85 -6.28
N LEU A 39 11.64 4.48 -7.11
CA LEU A 39 11.01 3.85 -8.28
C LEU A 39 11.97 3.07 -9.19
N PRO A 40 13.19 3.55 -9.49
CA PRO A 40 14.14 2.79 -10.30
C PRO A 40 14.55 1.43 -9.70
N ALA A 41 14.38 1.20 -8.39
CA ALA A 41 14.65 -0.09 -7.76
C ALA A 41 13.71 -1.22 -8.26
N PHE A 42 12.55 -0.86 -8.82
CA PHE A 42 11.52 -1.79 -9.28
C PHE A 42 11.63 -2.15 -10.76
N SER A 43 12.59 -1.57 -11.50
CA SER A 43 12.71 -1.74 -12.95
C SER A 43 13.27 -3.10 -13.39
N ARG A 44 13.67 -3.94 -12.43
CA ARG A 44 14.22 -5.28 -12.68
C ARG A 44 13.26 -6.38 -12.22
N GLU A 45 13.60 -7.62 -12.54
CA GLU A 45 13.01 -8.75 -11.85
C GLU A 45 13.49 -8.78 -10.39
N ILE A 46 12.53 -8.96 -9.48
CA ILE A 46 12.75 -8.99 -8.03
C ILE A 46 12.21 -10.32 -7.50
N GLY A 47 12.99 -10.98 -6.65
CA GLY A 47 12.56 -12.21 -5.97
C GLY A 47 11.60 -11.93 -4.82
N TYR A 48 10.88 -12.96 -4.36
CA TYR A 48 9.92 -12.83 -3.24
C TYR A 48 10.53 -12.21 -1.98
N ASN A 49 11.71 -12.67 -1.60
CA ASN A 49 12.48 -12.18 -0.46
C ASN A 49 12.82 -10.67 -0.60
N GLU A 50 13.22 -10.24 -1.80
CA GLU A 50 13.46 -8.82 -2.10
C GLU A 50 12.17 -8.01 -2.01
N ILE A 51 11.04 -8.55 -2.48
CA ILE A 51 9.72 -7.92 -2.34
C ILE A 51 9.37 -7.72 -0.86
N MET A 52 9.63 -8.71 0.00
CA MET A 52 9.38 -8.58 1.45
C MET A 52 10.21 -7.45 2.06
N ASN A 53 11.48 -7.35 1.72
CA ASN A 53 12.33 -6.25 2.18
C ASN A 53 11.89 -4.89 1.67
N ILE A 54 11.48 -4.80 0.40
CA ILE A 54 10.95 -3.57 -0.17
C ILE A 54 9.71 -3.15 0.60
N ARG A 55 8.79 -4.07 0.91
CA ARG A 55 7.60 -3.77 1.73
C ARG A 55 7.98 -3.26 3.12
N VAL A 56 9.01 -3.83 3.74
CA VAL A 56 9.58 -3.34 5.01
C VAL A 56 10.09 -1.90 4.88
N ILE A 57 10.87 -1.61 3.83
CA ILE A 57 11.38 -0.26 3.53
C ILE A 57 10.21 0.70 3.30
N LEU A 58 9.21 0.32 2.50
CA LEU A 58 8.04 1.14 2.22
C LEU A 58 7.24 1.45 3.49
N ASN A 59 6.98 0.45 4.32
CA ASN A 59 6.31 0.67 5.59
C ASN A 59 7.13 1.62 6.46
N TYR A 60 8.36 1.26 6.81
CA TYR A 60 9.04 2.00 7.86
C TYR A 60 9.74 3.27 7.40
N LYS A 61 10.22 3.36 6.16
CA LYS A 61 10.95 4.54 5.66
C LYS A 61 10.08 5.49 4.86
N TYR A 62 9.04 5.01 4.16
CA TYR A 62 8.13 5.88 3.41
C TYR A 62 6.86 6.24 4.18
N ARG A 63 6.14 5.25 4.74
CA ARG A 63 4.86 5.47 5.42
C ARG A 63 5.04 6.02 6.83
N GLU A 64 5.92 5.40 7.61
CA GLU A 64 6.07 5.68 9.04
C GLU A 64 7.26 6.60 9.37
N GLN A 65 8.17 6.81 8.43
CA GLN A 65 9.37 7.63 8.58
C GLN A 65 10.25 7.29 9.82
N ARG A 66 10.33 6.01 10.19
CA ARG A 66 11.12 5.50 11.31
C ARG A 66 12.62 5.72 11.11
N ASN A 67 13.28 6.12 12.18
CA ASN A 67 14.73 6.37 12.27
C ASN A 67 15.23 6.05 13.69
N ASN A 68 16.51 6.26 13.98
CA ASN A 68 17.09 5.96 15.30
C ASN A 68 16.52 6.78 16.47
N LEU A 69 15.97 7.98 16.20
CA LEU A 69 15.30 8.78 17.24
C LEU A 69 13.90 8.25 17.52
N TYR A 70 13.27 7.63 16.53
CA TYR A 70 11.92 7.09 16.60
C TYR A 70 11.85 5.66 16.03
N PRO A 71 12.53 4.68 16.67
CA PRO A 71 12.67 3.32 16.15
C PRO A 71 11.35 2.54 16.20
N TYR A 72 10.47 2.95 17.12
CA TYR A 72 9.16 2.37 17.37
C TYR A 72 8.06 3.38 17.16
N LEU A 73 8.19 4.31 16.20
CA LEU A 73 7.04 5.10 15.76
C LEU A 73 6.05 4.10 15.16
N ALA A 74 5.24 3.50 16.03
CA ALA A 74 4.17 2.63 15.67
C ALA A 74 3.21 3.56 14.96
N ALA A 75 3.16 3.49 13.63
CA ALA A 75 2.02 4.02 12.93
C ALA A 75 0.79 3.27 13.46
N SER A 76 0.20 3.80 14.54
CA SER A 76 -1.08 3.39 15.11
C SER A 76 -1.35 3.86 16.53
N LEU A 77 -0.53 4.68 17.23
CA LEU A 77 -0.89 5.08 18.61
C LEU A 77 -0.74 6.56 18.98
N GLU A 78 -0.13 7.39 18.14
CA GLU A 78 0.07 8.82 18.45
C GLU A 78 -0.29 9.71 17.28
N THR A 79 -0.86 10.88 17.58
CA THR A 79 -1.11 11.91 16.56
C THR A 79 0.19 12.66 16.28
N VAL A 80 0.61 12.69 15.02
CA VAL A 80 1.80 13.38 14.54
C VAL A 80 1.39 14.37 13.45
N VAL A 81 1.82 15.62 13.57
CA VAL A 81 1.60 16.66 12.55
C VAL A 81 2.95 17.28 12.23
N SER A 82 3.37 17.13 10.98
CA SER A 82 4.60 17.72 10.43
C SER A 82 4.29 18.38 9.08
N GLU A 83 5.25 19.13 8.55
CA GLU A 83 5.10 19.87 7.29
C GLU A 83 4.63 18.99 6.11
N PHE A 84 5.10 17.74 6.03
CA PHE A 84 4.85 16.84 4.89
C PHE A 84 4.01 15.61 5.24
N PHE A 85 3.83 15.31 6.53
CA PHE A 85 3.17 14.10 7.01
C PHE A 85 2.28 14.38 8.20
N VAL A 86 1.06 13.87 8.13
CA VAL A 86 0.07 13.89 9.20
C VAL A 86 -0.36 12.47 9.52
N ASN A 87 -0.27 12.07 10.77
CA ASN A 87 -0.90 10.89 11.33
C ASN A 87 -1.96 11.33 12.34
N LEU A 88 -3.24 11.13 12.05
CA LEU A 88 -4.32 11.31 13.02
C LEU A 88 -4.65 9.95 13.63
N PHE A 89 -4.37 9.80 14.91
CA PHE A 89 -4.74 8.60 15.65
C PHE A 89 -5.94 8.85 16.56
N GLY A 90 -6.96 8.01 16.45
CA GLY A 90 -8.08 7.99 17.40
C GLY A 90 -8.99 9.22 17.34
N ASP A 91 -8.96 9.99 16.24
CA ASP A 91 -9.82 11.16 16.07
C ASP A 91 -11.31 10.75 16.20
N LYS A 92 -12.08 11.60 16.89
CA LYS A 92 -13.46 11.31 17.29
C LYS A 92 -14.50 11.99 16.40
N SER A 93 -14.07 12.71 15.37
CA SER A 93 -14.95 13.39 14.43
C SER A 93 -15.69 12.38 13.55
N GLU A 94 -16.94 12.69 13.20
CA GLU A 94 -17.70 11.94 12.20
C GLU A 94 -17.26 12.28 10.78
N ILE A 95 -16.75 13.50 10.59
CA ILE A 95 -16.16 13.98 9.34
C ILE A 95 -14.75 14.45 9.63
N ILE A 96 -13.77 13.86 8.94
CA ILE A 96 -12.39 14.35 8.95
C ILE A 96 -12.16 15.14 7.67
N ASP A 97 -11.95 16.45 7.83
CA ASP A 97 -11.75 17.37 6.72
C ASP A 97 -10.27 17.75 6.60
N CYS A 98 -9.55 17.02 5.75
CA CYS A 98 -8.12 17.19 5.54
C CYS A 98 -7.78 18.48 4.76
N THR A 99 -8.78 19.16 4.15
CA THR A 99 -8.53 20.43 3.46
C THR A 99 -8.06 21.53 4.41
N LYS A 100 -8.40 21.38 5.70
CA LYS A 100 -8.02 22.28 6.80
C LYS A 100 -6.59 22.10 7.29
N LEU A 101 -5.89 21.04 6.86
CA LEU A 101 -4.49 20.84 7.23
C LEU A 101 -3.62 21.92 6.56
N GLU A 102 -2.87 22.62 7.40
CA GLU A 102 -1.92 23.66 6.99
C GLU A 102 -0.67 23.03 6.35
N GLY A 103 0.01 23.79 5.49
CA GLY A 103 1.22 23.35 4.80
C GLY A 103 0.97 22.48 3.56
N ASP A 104 2.06 22.00 2.98
CA ASP A 104 2.08 21.13 1.79
C ASP A 104 2.12 19.65 2.20
N VAL A 105 1.15 19.24 3.02
CA VAL A 105 1.02 17.86 3.48
C VAL A 105 0.88 16.93 2.28
N LYS A 106 1.87 16.04 2.11
CA LYS A 106 1.90 15.03 1.03
C LYS A 106 1.38 13.68 1.48
N LYS A 107 1.40 13.40 2.77
CA LYS A 107 1.10 12.08 3.33
C LYS A 107 0.13 12.20 4.49
N ILE A 108 -0.98 11.48 4.43
CA ILE A 108 -1.97 11.45 5.49
C ILE A 108 -2.22 10.00 5.91
N SER A 109 -2.13 9.76 7.20
CA SER A 109 -2.50 8.52 7.86
C SER A 109 -3.63 8.78 8.85
N LEU A 110 -4.74 8.06 8.71
CA LEU A 110 -5.92 8.12 9.57
C LEU A 110 -6.10 6.74 10.20
N VAL A 111 -5.81 6.64 11.50
CA VAL A 111 -5.76 5.34 12.19
C VAL A 111 -6.69 5.34 13.39
N ALA A 112 -7.52 4.31 13.47
CA ALA A 112 -8.47 4.12 14.57
C ALA A 112 -9.42 5.32 14.80
N CYS A 113 -9.71 6.10 13.76
CA CYS A 113 -10.74 7.15 13.76
C CYS A 113 -12.15 6.52 13.74
N ARG A 114 -12.51 5.77 14.79
CA ARG A 114 -13.63 4.81 14.77
C ARG A 114 -15.02 5.42 14.60
N LYS A 115 -15.15 6.73 14.81
CA LYS A 115 -16.39 7.48 14.62
C LYS A 115 -16.54 8.07 13.22
N CYS A 116 -15.45 8.20 12.48
CA CYS A 116 -15.46 8.86 11.18
C CYS A 116 -16.22 8.04 10.14
N GLU A 117 -17.15 8.70 9.49
CA GLU A 117 -18.01 8.16 8.42
C GLU A 117 -17.57 8.70 7.06
N LYS A 118 -16.99 9.91 7.04
CA LYS A 118 -16.55 10.60 5.82
C LYS A 118 -15.18 11.26 5.99
N VAL A 119 -14.30 11.05 5.02
CA VAL A 119 -13.03 11.76 4.88
C VAL A 119 -13.13 12.72 3.70
N ILE A 120 -12.76 13.99 3.86
CA ILE A 120 -12.61 14.95 2.77
C ILE A 120 -11.12 15.13 2.52
N THR A 121 -10.64 14.79 1.32
CA THR A 121 -9.22 14.81 1.00
C THR A 121 -8.72 16.22 0.63
N LYS A 122 -7.42 16.44 0.83
CA LYS A 122 -6.69 17.60 0.30
C LYS A 122 -6.04 17.20 -1.04
N PRO A 123 -5.92 18.09 -2.04
CA PRO A 123 -5.18 17.78 -3.28
C PRO A 123 -3.70 17.50 -3.04
N ASN A 124 -3.02 16.95 -4.05
CA ASN A 124 -1.57 16.73 -4.11
C ASN A 124 -1.01 15.76 -3.06
N LEU A 125 -1.84 14.85 -2.54
CA LEU A 125 -1.38 13.76 -1.68
C LEU A 125 -0.63 12.71 -2.50
N GLU A 126 0.54 12.30 -2.02
CA GLU A 126 1.30 11.16 -2.51
C GLU A 126 0.97 9.86 -1.74
N MET A 127 0.47 9.98 -0.51
CA MET A 127 0.04 8.84 0.31
C MET A 127 -1.24 9.14 1.10
N LEU A 128 -2.18 8.20 1.04
CA LEU A 128 -3.37 8.14 1.89
C LEU A 128 -3.45 6.76 2.54
N PHE A 129 -3.28 6.72 3.85
CA PHE A 129 -3.37 5.52 4.66
C PHE A 129 -4.57 5.62 5.59
N ILE A 130 -5.53 4.71 5.44
CA ILE A 130 -6.75 4.64 6.23
C ILE A 130 -6.81 3.26 6.87
N ASP A 131 -6.93 3.24 8.20
CA ASP A 131 -6.94 2.00 8.95
C ASP A 131 -7.92 2.04 10.13
N THR A 132 -8.70 0.97 10.28
CA THR A 132 -9.56 0.73 11.45
C THR A 132 -10.60 1.85 11.60
N MET A 133 -11.30 2.14 10.50
CA MET A 133 -12.40 3.10 10.41
C MET A 133 -13.70 2.36 10.07
N PRO A 134 -14.31 1.62 11.03
CA PRO A 134 -15.42 0.69 10.77
C PRO A 134 -16.73 1.34 10.34
N LYS A 135 -16.85 2.67 10.50
CA LYS A 135 -18.02 3.43 10.07
C LYS A 135 -17.82 4.15 8.74
N MET A 136 -16.58 4.25 8.24
CA MET A 136 -16.28 5.02 7.04
C MET A 136 -16.98 4.44 5.81
N THR A 137 -17.71 5.29 5.10
CA THR A 137 -18.41 4.96 3.86
C THR A 137 -17.90 5.76 2.68
N GLU A 138 -17.31 6.94 2.92
CA GLU A 138 -16.99 7.90 1.86
C GLU A 138 -15.59 8.50 2.03
N ILE A 139 -14.89 8.65 0.90
CA ILE A 139 -13.67 9.46 0.76
C ILE A 139 -13.96 10.51 -0.32
N GLU A 140 -14.43 11.68 0.09
CA GLU A 140 -14.70 12.79 -0.82
C GLU A 140 -13.39 13.32 -1.40
N GLY A 141 -13.33 13.38 -2.73
CA GLY A 141 -12.16 13.90 -3.45
C GLY A 141 -11.08 12.86 -3.75
N LEU A 142 -11.31 11.56 -3.52
CA LEU A 142 -10.34 10.51 -3.83
C LEU A 142 -9.88 10.56 -5.29
N SER A 143 -10.81 10.67 -6.25
CA SER A 143 -10.52 10.77 -7.69
C SER A 143 -9.72 12.03 -8.09
N LYS A 144 -9.58 13.02 -7.21
CA LYS A 144 -8.77 14.22 -7.45
C LYS A 144 -7.31 14.04 -7.05
N LEU A 145 -6.94 12.94 -6.40
CA LEU A 145 -5.58 12.69 -5.92
C LEU A 145 -4.68 12.12 -7.03
N ILE A 146 -4.53 12.86 -8.13
CA ILE A 146 -3.81 12.38 -9.34
C ILE A 146 -2.33 12.05 -9.09
N ASP A 147 -1.73 12.61 -8.04
CA ASP A 147 -0.34 12.36 -7.63
C ASP A 147 -0.19 11.20 -6.63
N LEU A 148 -1.30 10.53 -6.29
CA LEU A 148 -1.30 9.47 -5.28
C LEU A 148 -0.53 8.25 -5.77
N LYS A 149 0.45 7.83 -4.97
CA LYS A 149 1.32 6.68 -5.27
C LYS A 149 1.06 5.50 -4.34
N ASP A 150 0.51 5.76 -3.15
CA ASP A 150 0.23 4.76 -2.12
C ASP A 150 -1.15 5.00 -1.51
N LEU A 151 -2.07 4.06 -1.76
CA LEU A 151 -3.40 4.06 -1.19
C LEU A 151 -3.59 2.79 -0.35
N THR A 152 -3.83 2.98 0.94
CA THR A 152 -4.25 1.90 1.84
C THR A 152 -5.61 2.24 2.42
N ILE A 153 -6.59 1.36 2.22
CA ILE A 153 -7.91 1.40 2.82
C ILE A 153 -8.13 0.05 3.49
N TYR A 154 -7.81 -0.01 4.78
CA TYR A 154 -7.70 -1.25 5.54
C TYR A 154 -8.68 -1.29 6.71
N ARG A 155 -9.36 -2.44 6.89
CA ARG A 155 -10.35 -2.64 7.98
C ARG A 155 -11.46 -1.58 7.98
N THR A 156 -12.01 -1.31 6.80
CA THR A 156 -13.11 -0.36 6.54
C THR A 156 -14.32 -1.09 5.94
N PRO A 157 -15.00 -1.97 6.71
CA PRO A 157 -16.03 -2.90 6.20
C PRO A 157 -17.25 -2.25 5.53
N LYS A 158 -17.43 -0.94 5.62
CA LYS A 158 -18.56 -0.21 5.01
C LYS A 158 -18.18 0.61 3.77
N PHE A 159 -16.91 0.87 3.53
CA PHE A 159 -16.46 1.63 2.36
C PHE A 159 -16.73 0.83 1.09
N ASN A 160 -17.34 1.39 0.07
CA ASN A 160 -17.76 0.65 -1.13
C ASN A 160 -17.55 1.37 -2.47
N ASN A 161 -16.97 2.58 -2.45
CA ASN A 161 -16.73 3.36 -3.65
C ASN A 161 -15.29 3.17 -4.15
N PHE A 162 -15.06 2.14 -4.96
CA PHE A 162 -13.73 1.85 -5.53
C PHE A 162 -13.50 2.49 -6.90
N ASP A 163 -14.55 2.97 -7.58
CA ASP A 163 -14.47 3.50 -8.95
C ASP A 163 -13.63 4.77 -9.04
N ASP A 164 -13.54 5.55 -7.96
CA ASP A 164 -12.65 6.72 -7.87
C ASP A 164 -11.17 6.34 -8.05
N ILE A 165 -10.79 5.08 -7.83
CA ILE A 165 -9.42 4.58 -8.03
C ILE A 165 -9.06 4.56 -9.52
N LYS A 166 -10.04 4.46 -10.43
CA LYS A 166 -9.82 4.30 -11.87
C LYS A 166 -8.98 5.39 -12.52
N VAL A 167 -9.02 6.60 -11.96
CA VAL A 167 -8.26 7.75 -12.46
C VAL A 167 -6.88 7.91 -11.82
N LEU A 168 -6.55 7.12 -10.79
CA LEU A 168 -5.32 7.21 -10.00
C LEU A 168 -4.19 6.39 -10.63
N LYS A 169 -3.82 6.76 -11.85
CA LYS A 169 -2.86 6.02 -12.71
C LYS A 169 -1.44 5.95 -12.15
N ASN A 170 -1.09 6.88 -11.26
CA ASN A 170 0.21 6.95 -10.59
C ASN A 170 0.31 6.03 -9.36
N LEU A 171 -0.76 5.30 -9.00
CA LEU A 171 -0.70 4.34 -7.91
C LEU A 171 0.32 3.24 -8.20
N LEU A 172 1.24 3.08 -7.24
CA LEU A 172 2.25 2.02 -7.21
C LEU A 172 1.85 0.93 -6.23
N PHE A 173 1.20 1.31 -5.14
CA PHE A 173 0.77 0.42 -4.07
C PHE A 173 -0.70 0.64 -3.76
N LEU A 174 -1.47 -0.45 -3.83
CA LEU A 174 -2.87 -0.46 -3.46
C LEU A 174 -3.11 -1.58 -2.44
N ASN A 175 -3.60 -1.20 -1.27
CA ASN A 175 -4.01 -2.15 -0.24
C ASN A 175 -5.47 -1.92 0.13
N LEU A 176 -6.31 -2.92 -0.18
CA LEU A 176 -7.73 -2.98 0.12
C LEU A 176 -8.06 -4.20 1.01
N ASP A 177 -7.07 -4.70 1.76
CA ASP A 177 -7.20 -5.86 2.64
C ASP A 177 -8.42 -5.73 3.57
N ASN A 178 -9.12 -6.85 3.80
CA ASN A 178 -10.25 -6.96 4.70
C ASN A 178 -11.44 -6.08 4.27
N SER A 179 -11.53 -5.76 2.98
CA SER A 179 -12.69 -5.12 2.40
C SER A 179 -13.85 -6.12 2.27
N LYS A 180 -14.97 -5.83 2.93
CA LYS A 180 -16.17 -6.66 2.88
C LYS A 180 -17.08 -6.34 1.70
N THR A 181 -16.81 -5.26 0.98
CA THR A 181 -17.66 -4.72 -0.09
C THR A 181 -17.01 -4.87 -1.47
N LEU A 182 -15.71 -5.18 -1.51
CA LEU A 182 -14.96 -5.42 -2.74
C LEU A 182 -15.42 -6.73 -3.39
N VAL A 183 -15.97 -6.64 -4.60
CA VAL A 183 -16.53 -7.79 -5.34
C VAL A 183 -15.75 -8.17 -6.59
N ASN A 184 -15.10 -7.19 -7.22
CA ASN A 184 -14.25 -7.34 -8.40
C ASN A 184 -13.16 -6.25 -8.40
N LEU A 185 -12.32 -6.24 -9.43
CA LEU A 185 -11.25 -5.25 -9.61
C LEU A 185 -11.44 -4.40 -10.88
N ASP A 186 -12.67 -4.23 -11.38
CA ASP A 186 -12.93 -3.61 -12.69
C ASP A 186 -12.57 -2.11 -12.77
N PHE A 187 -12.36 -1.47 -11.61
CA PHE A 187 -11.83 -0.12 -11.52
C PHE A 187 -10.34 -0.04 -11.92
N LEU A 188 -9.60 -1.15 -11.90
CA LEU A 188 -8.22 -1.20 -12.38
C LEU A 188 -8.18 -1.32 -13.91
N THR A 189 -7.23 -0.64 -14.53
CA THR A 189 -7.08 -0.56 -15.99
C THR A 189 -5.62 -0.72 -16.39
N GLU A 190 -5.37 -0.96 -17.67
CA GLU A 190 -4.01 -1.08 -18.23
C GLU A 190 -3.14 0.19 -18.06
N GLU A 191 -3.76 1.32 -17.75
CA GLU A 191 -3.08 2.60 -17.52
C GLU A 191 -2.47 2.71 -16.11
N HIS A 192 -2.82 1.79 -15.20
CA HIS A 192 -2.29 1.82 -13.83
C HIS A 192 -0.84 1.33 -13.78
N ASN A 193 -0.02 2.06 -13.03
CA ASN A 193 1.39 1.70 -12.77
C ASN A 193 1.59 0.80 -11.55
N LEU A 194 0.55 0.05 -11.14
CA LEU A 194 0.57 -0.75 -9.92
C LEU A 194 1.70 -1.79 -9.92
N ILE A 195 2.45 -1.80 -8.82
CA ILE A 195 3.54 -2.73 -8.55
C ILE A 195 3.06 -3.80 -7.55
N PHE A 196 2.37 -3.38 -6.49
CA PHE A 196 1.82 -4.30 -5.48
C PHE A 196 0.33 -4.04 -5.25
N LEU A 197 -0.42 -5.13 -5.22
CA LEU A 197 -1.83 -5.16 -4.85
C LEU A 197 -2.02 -6.08 -3.65
N ASP A 198 -2.69 -5.59 -2.61
CA ASP A 198 -3.15 -6.41 -1.50
C ASP A 198 -4.68 -6.36 -1.41
N VAL A 199 -5.30 -7.50 -1.64
CA VAL A 199 -6.75 -7.73 -1.53
C VAL A 199 -7.01 -8.98 -0.69
N SER A 200 -6.10 -9.24 0.25
CA SER A 200 -6.25 -10.32 1.22
C SER A 200 -7.53 -10.15 2.02
N PHE A 201 -8.07 -11.27 2.52
CA PHE A 201 -9.23 -11.29 3.40
C PHE A 201 -10.46 -10.51 2.87
N CYS A 202 -10.62 -10.40 1.55
CA CYS A 202 -11.80 -9.84 0.90
C CYS A 202 -12.79 -10.97 0.56
N PRO A 203 -13.75 -11.32 1.45
CA PRO A 203 -14.54 -12.55 1.32
C PRO A 203 -15.47 -12.57 0.12
N ASN A 204 -15.83 -11.39 -0.41
CA ASN A 204 -16.77 -11.23 -1.51
C ASN A 204 -16.07 -11.01 -2.86
N LEU A 205 -14.74 -10.92 -2.88
CA LEU A 205 -13.97 -10.71 -4.10
C LEU A 205 -13.99 -11.98 -4.95
N ASN A 206 -14.59 -11.89 -6.14
CA ASN A 206 -14.45 -12.91 -7.16
C ASN A 206 -13.17 -12.66 -7.96
N ILE A 207 -12.09 -13.37 -7.59
CA ILE A 207 -10.82 -13.26 -8.29
C ILE A 207 -10.91 -13.75 -9.73
N MET A 208 -11.71 -14.79 -10.01
CA MET A 208 -11.78 -15.40 -11.34
C MET A 208 -12.32 -14.43 -12.38
N SER A 209 -13.28 -13.58 -12.01
CA SER A 209 -13.75 -12.50 -12.90
C SER A 209 -12.74 -11.34 -13.03
N SER A 210 -11.78 -11.23 -12.12
CA SER A 210 -10.82 -10.13 -12.07
C SER A 210 -9.46 -10.46 -12.71
N ILE A 211 -9.21 -11.73 -13.08
CA ILE A 211 -7.93 -12.17 -13.69
C ILE A 211 -7.60 -11.38 -14.96
N GLU A 212 -8.57 -11.17 -15.84
CA GLU A 212 -8.33 -10.43 -17.09
C GLU A 212 -8.00 -8.95 -16.86
N VAL A 213 -8.42 -8.39 -15.73
CA VAL A 213 -7.99 -7.06 -15.32
C VAL A 213 -6.53 -7.10 -14.85
N LEU A 214 -6.17 -8.05 -13.99
CA LEU A 214 -4.80 -8.20 -13.48
C LEU A 214 -3.78 -8.44 -14.59
N LYS A 215 -4.14 -9.21 -15.63
CA LYS A 215 -3.27 -9.46 -16.80
C LYS A 215 -2.90 -8.20 -17.57
N LYS A 216 -3.70 -7.13 -17.46
CA LYS A 216 -3.44 -5.84 -18.12
C LYS A 216 -2.42 -4.98 -17.36
N LEU A 217 -2.15 -5.28 -16.09
CA LEU A 217 -1.26 -4.51 -15.23
C LEU A 217 0.21 -4.89 -15.47
N LYS A 218 0.87 -4.18 -16.38
CA LYS A 218 2.21 -4.51 -16.89
C LYS A 218 3.33 -4.46 -15.84
N ASN A 219 3.16 -3.62 -14.83
CA ASN A 219 4.17 -3.40 -13.78
C ASN A 219 3.95 -4.26 -12.53
N LEU A 220 2.87 -5.04 -12.49
CA LEU A 220 2.48 -5.81 -11.32
C LEU A 220 3.52 -6.88 -10.98
N LYS A 221 4.02 -6.86 -9.75
CA LYS A 221 5.03 -7.79 -9.24
C LYS A 221 4.47 -8.75 -8.20
N GLN A 222 3.52 -8.30 -7.40
CA GLN A 222 2.87 -9.13 -6.38
C GLN A 222 1.39 -8.81 -6.23
N VAL A 223 0.59 -9.86 -6.05
CA VAL A 223 -0.77 -9.80 -5.55
C VAL A 223 -0.86 -10.65 -4.29
N ASN A 224 -1.23 -10.05 -3.17
CA ASN A 224 -1.66 -10.79 -1.99
C ASN A 224 -3.17 -10.96 -2.04
N ILE A 225 -3.63 -12.20 -1.93
CA ILE A 225 -5.03 -12.55 -2.07
C ILE A 225 -5.35 -13.87 -1.37
N THR A 226 -6.54 -13.93 -0.75
CA THR A 226 -7.09 -15.18 -0.23
C THR A 226 -7.69 -16.00 -1.37
N LEU A 227 -7.11 -17.17 -1.65
CA LEU A 227 -7.54 -18.08 -2.70
C LEU A 227 -7.97 -19.42 -2.13
N LYS A 228 -8.97 -20.05 -2.74
CA LYS A 228 -9.20 -21.48 -2.56
C LYS A 228 -8.09 -22.25 -3.27
N LYS A 229 -7.80 -23.47 -2.79
CA LYS A 229 -6.72 -24.32 -3.34
C LYS A 229 -6.78 -24.46 -4.87
N LYS A 230 -7.97 -24.68 -5.44
CA LYS A 230 -8.17 -24.85 -6.89
C LYS A 230 -8.01 -23.56 -7.69
N GLU A 231 -8.19 -22.39 -7.06
CA GLU A 231 -8.06 -21.08 -7.71
C GLU A 231 -6.57 -20.71 -7.85
N LEU A 232 -5.71 -21.17 -6.93
CA LEU A 232 -4.28 -20.85 -6.93
C LEU A 232 -3.59 -21.26 -8.25
N GLU A 233 -3.79 -22.49 -8.71
CA GLU A 233 -3.17 -22.99 -9.94
C GLU A 233 -3.57 -22.14 -11.16
N LEU A 234 -4.87 -21.85 -11.31
CA LEU A 234 -5.40 -21.03 -12.39
C LEU A 234 -4.85 -19.59 -12.36
N VAL A 235 -4.75 -18.99 -11.17
CA VAL A 235 -4.23 -17.63 -11.01
C VAL A 235 -2.73 -17.58 -11.33
N LEU A 236 -1.96 -18.59 -10.90
CA LEU A 236 -0.53 -18.69 -11.21
C LEU A 236 -0.29 -18.86 -12.72
N GLU A 237 -1.06 -19.72 -13.38
CA GLU A 237 -1.00 -19.89 -14.84
C GLU A 237 -1.35 -18.60 -15.59
N ALA A 238 -2.37 -17.87 -15.13
CA ALA A 238 -2.81 -16.64 -15.77
C ALA A 238 -1.85 -15.46 -15.54
N LEU A 239 -1.08 -15.46 -14.44
CA LEU A 239 -0.17 -14.39 -14.03
C LEU A 239 1.25 -14.93 -13.79
N PRO A 240 1.92 -15.50 -14.81
CA PRO A 240 3.15 -16.29 -14.60
C PRO A 240 4.35 -15.49 -14.09
N ASN A 241 4.33 -14.16 -14.31
CA ASN A 241 5.41 -13.25 -13.90
C ASN A 241 5.15 -12.55 -12.57
N VAL A 242 3.99 -12.81 -11.94
CA VAL A 242 3.54 -12.14 -10.71
C VAL A 242 3.63 -13.12 -9.55
N TYR A 243 4.10 -12.65 -8.40
CA TYR A 243 3.99 -13.40 -7.16
C TYR A 243 2.55 -13.35 -6.64
N ILE A 244 1.94 -14.51 -6.41
CA ILE A 244 0.63 -14.66 -5.79
C ILE A 244 0.85 -15.13 -4.35
N ASN A 245 0.66 -14.23 -3.39
CA ASN A 245 1.18 -14.37 -2.04
C ASN A 245 2.69 -14.64 -2.08
N SER A 246 3.13 -15.81 -1.61
CA SER A 246 4.52 -16.29 -1.69
C SER A 246 4.82 -17.23 -2.86
N ASN A 247 3.83 -17.53 -3.70
CA ASN A 247 3.96 -18.46 -4.81
C ASN A 247 4.22 -17.70 -6.12
N LYS A 248 4.98 -18.31 -7.03
CA LYS A 248 5.10 -17.85 -8.43
C LYS A 248 5.00 -19.05 -9.33
N PHE A 249 4.47 -18.86 -10.53
CA PHE A 249 4.35 -19.94 -11.49
C PHE A 249 5.73 -20.57 -11.75
N LYS A 250 5.79 -21.89 -11.70
CA LYS A 250 6.96 -22.68 -12.07
C LYS A 250 6.51 -23.58 -13.21
N LYS A 251 7.10 -23.38 -14.39
CA LYS A 251 6.87 -24.30 -15.50
C LYS A 251 7.53 -25.63 -15.13
N GLU A 252 6.76 -26.71 -15.05
CA GLU A 252 7.33 -28.05 -14.95
C GLU A 252 8.09 -28.34 -16.25
N ASN A 253 9.34 -28.80 -16.11
CA ASN A 253 10.22 -29.18 -17.22
C ASN A 253 9.90 -30.59 -17.70
#